data_AF-A0A929FDF3-F1
#
_entry.id   AF-A0A929FDF3-F1
#
_cell.length_a   1.000
_cell.length_b   1.000
_cell.length_c   1.000
_cell.angle_alpha   90.00
_cell.angle_beta   90.00
_cell.angle_gamma   90.00
#
_symmetry.space_group_name_H-M   'P 1'
#
loop_
_entity.id
_entity.type
_entity.pdbx_description
1 polymer ?
#
loop_
_entity_poly.entity_id
_entity_poly.type
_entity_poly.pdbx_seq_one_letter_code
_entity_poly.pdbx_strand_id
1 'polypeptide(L)'
;MEVNGLLIQQKEAYQKTLLKKYQAAYAQMSKTLSDTEKINLEEEIKQLETSIQATQREINELRVPQKSESESYRQLSNVWEEELHKINYSKVESALNTIFKPLKRREGSALFFIRKSQDMGGKWCIQKIKHRIQSDLGSGLVPRSIGFSSFQNADAMGVLSRLAERYIIDMPVEQNNLKGCTQAIIKRIIDSLESGQIFLLEIQLYRLQPHDSFLKWFVNDFWMPLVSQLPAISSQKRNIRLMAVLAVQGGTVSKGCLSSDLCCNKKNFNGSKIFELTLQRWTEPEICDWLFDFSGLTAQVKRLNDDQIEQMAENIHYVTGGIPNKVYHELMNAMTHCTS
;
A
#
# COMPACT_ATOMS: atom_id res chain seq x y z
N MET A 1 -10.29 -18.86 32.37
CA MET A 1 -9.12 -19.62 31.85
C MET A 1 -9.12 -21.08 32.30
N GLU A 2 -9.45 -21.42 33.55
CA GLU A 2 -9.44 -22.82 34.04
C GLU A 2 -10.43 -23.77 33.33
N VAL A 3 -11.57 -23.25 32.83
CA VAL A 3 -12.61 -24.05 32.17
C VAL A 3 -12.13 -24.68 30.85
N ASN A 4 -11.30 -23.99 30.06
CA ASN A 4 -10.79 -24.54 28.79
C ASN A 4 -9.72 -25.61 29.02
N GLY A 5 -8.95 -25.50 30.11
CA GLY A 5 -7.92 -26.50 30.44
C GLY A 5 -8.51 -27.88 30.70
N LEU A 6 -9.60 -27.94 31.48
CA LEU A 6 -10.29 -29.20 31.78
C LEU A 6 -10.93 -29.81 30.52
N LEU A 7 -11.53 -28.99 29.65
CA LEU A 7 -12.16 -29.46 28.41
C LEU A 7 -11.13 -29.97 27.38
N ILE A 8 -9.97 -29.31 27.28
CA ILE A 8 -8.86 -29.75 26.43
C ILE A 8 -8.34 -31.12 26.91
N GLN A 9 -8.12 -31.30 28.22
CA GLN A 9 -7.68 -32.58 28.78
C GLN A 9 -8.66 -33.72 28.49
N GLN A 10 -9.98 -33.44 28.60
CA GLN A 10 -11.01 -34.43 28.26
C GLN A 10 -10.97 -34.84 26.78
N LYS A 11 -10.82 -33.87 25.87
CA LYS A 11 -10.75 -34.14 24.42
C LYS A 11 -9.46 -34.85 24.02
N GLU A 12 -8.33 -34.55 24.65
CA GLU A 12 -7.06 -35.27 24.44
C GLU A 12 -7.16 -36.73 24.88
N ALA A 13 -7.78 -36.99 26.03
CA ALA A 13 -8.03 -38.36 26.50
C ALA A 13 -8.94 -39.13 25.53
N TYR A 14 -9.96 -38.48 24.99
CA TYR A 14 -10.84 -39.04 23.97
C TYR A 14 -10.08 -39.34 22.66
N GLN A 15 -9.28 -38.40 22.17
CA GLN A 15 -8.46 -38.59 20.97
C GLN A 15 -7.47 -39.75 21.12
N LYS A 16 -6.83 -39.89 22.28
CA LYS A 16 -5.95 -41.03 22.59
C LYS A 16 -6.70 -42.36 22.53
N THR A 17 -7.97 -42.36 22.92
CA THR A 17 -8.85 -43.54 22.82
C THR A 17 -9.17 -43.87 21.37
N LEU A 18 -9.48 -42.87 20.55
CA LEU A 18 -9.72 -43.05 19.11
C LEU A 18 -8.47 -43.60 18.38
N LEU A 19 -7.28 -43.07 18.69
CA LEU A 19 -6.02 -43.55 18.11
C LEU A 19 -5.75 -45.03 18.43
N LYS A 20 -6.04 -45.46 19.66
CA LYS A 20 -5.93 -46.88 20.03
C LYS A 20 -6.89 -47.77 19.23
N LYS A 21 -8.13 -47.33 19.04
CA LYS A 21 -9.12 -48.05 18.21
C LYS A 21 -8.68 -48.14 16.75
N TYR A 22 -8.19 -47.03 16.20
CA TYR A 22 -7.65 -46.97 14.84
C TYR A 22 -6.50 -47.97 14.63
N GLN A 23 -5.53 -47.99 15.56
CA GLN A 23 -4.41 -48.93 15.51
C GLN A 23 -4.86 -50.39 15.60
N ALA A 24 -5.85 -50.69 16.45
CA ALA A 24 -6.41 -52.04 16.58
C ALA A 24 -7.12 -52.49 15.29
N ALA A 25 -7.97 -51.63 14.70
CA ALA A 25 -8.67 -51.90 13.45
C ALA A 25 -7.68 -52.13 12.29
N TYR A 26 -6.63 -51.31 12.19
CA TYR A 26 -5.59 -51.48 11.17
C TYR A 26 -4.79 -52.79 11.35
N ALA A 27 -4.48 -53.17 12.59
CA ALA A 27 -3.81 -54.43 12.91
C ALA A 27 -4.69 -55.66 12.68
N GLN A 28 -6.02 -55.51 12.76
CA GLN A 28 -6.98 -56.56 12.43
C GLN A 28 -7.12 -56.72 10.92
N MET A 29 -7.23 -55.60 10.19
CA MET A 29 -7.32 -55.58 8.73
C MET A 29 -6.14 -56.27 8.05
N SER A 30 -4.92 -56.18 8.62
CA SER A 30 -3.74 -56.86 8.08
C SER A 30 -3.71 -58.37 8.32
N LYS A 31 -4.60 -58.91 9.16
CA LYS A 31 -4.71 -60.34 9.50
C LYS A 31 -5.97 -61.00 8.93
N THR A 32 -6.94 -60.21 8.49
CA THR A 32 -8.20 -60.69 7.93
C THR A 32 -8.02 -61.21 6.50
N LEU A 33 -8.52 -62.42 6.24
CA LEU A 33 -8.50 -63.07 4.91
C LEU A 33 -9.82 -62.93 4.14
N SER A 34 -10.89 -62.46 4.81
CA SER A 34 -12.22 -62.27 4.23
C SER A 34 -12.35 -60.87 3.61
N ASP A 35 -12.67 -60.81 2.32
CA ASP A 35 -12.85 -59.54 1.61
C ASP A 35 -14.01 -58.71 2.18
N THR A 36 -15.09 -59.35 2.64
CA THR A 36 -16.24 -58.66 3.24
C THR A 36 -15.89 -58.02 4.58
N GLU A 37 -15.10 -58.73 5.41
CA GLU A 37 -14.63 -58.18 6.69
C GLU A 37 -13.62 -57.06 6.48
N LYS A 38 -12.81 -57.15 5.43
CA LYS A 38 -11.86 -56.11 5.05
C LYS A 38 -12.57 -54.81 4.64
N ILE A 39 -13.63 -54.90 3.84
CA ILE A 39 -14.44 -53.72 3.47
C ILE A 39 -15.05 -53.04 4.71
N ASN A 40 -15.57 -53.83 5.66
CA ASN A 40 -16.13 -53.28 6.89
C ASN A 40 -15.06 -52.59 7.76
N LEU A 41 -13.86 -53.18 7.85
CA LEU A 41 -12.73 -52.60 8.57
C LEU A 41 -12.21 -51.32 7.89
N GLU A 42 -12.19 -51.26 6.56
CA GLU A 42 -11.83 -50.05 5.81
C GLU A 42 -12.79 -48.89 6.10
N GLU A 43 -14.10 -49.17 6.16
CA GLU A 43 -15.10 -48.16 6.51
C GLU A 43 -14.97 -47.72 7.98
N GLU A 44 -14.72 -48.63 8.92
CA GLU A 44 -14.47 -48.31 10.33
C GLU A 44 -13.21 -47.43 10.49
N ILE A 45 -12.11 -47.77 9.80
CA ILE A 45 -10.87 -47.00 9.80
C ILE A 45 -11.13 -45.58 9.31
N LYS A 46 -11.86 -45.42 8.20
CA LYS A 46 -12.21 -44.11 7.64
C LYS A 46 -13.06 -43.26 8.59
N GLN A 47 -13.99 -43.88 9.32
CA GLN A 47 -14.79 -43.20 10.34
C GLN A 47 -13.94 -42.76 11.54
N LEU A 48 -13.00 -43.60 11.96
CA LEU A 48 -12.04 -43.28 13.03
C LEU A 48 -11.11 -42.15 12.63
N GLU A 49 -10.58 -42.14 11.40
CA GLU A 49 -9.76 -41.03 10.87
C GLU A 49 -10.53 -39.70 10.89
N THR A 50 -11.77 -39.73 10.40
CA THR A 50 -12.64 -38.55 10.38
C THR A 50 -12.87 -38.02 11.81
N SER A 51 -13.12 -38.92 12.77
CA SER A 51 -13.33 -38.57 14.18
C SER A 51 -12.06 -38.03 14.86
N ILE A 52 -10.89 -38.59 14.54
CA ILE A 52 -9.58 -38.11 15.04
C ILE A 52 -9.31 -36.70 14.51
N GLN A 53 -9.54 -36.46 13.22
CA GLN A 53 -9.34 -35.15 12.61
C GLN A 53 -10.31 -34.11 13.18
N ALA A 54 -11.58 -34.46 13.36
CA ALA A 54 -12.58 -33.58 13.96
C ALA A 54 -12.19 -33.20 15.40
N THR A 55 -11.83 -34.18 16.22
CA THR A 55 -11.37 -33.94 17.61
C THR A 55 -10.10 -33.10 17.64
N GLN A 56 -9.17 -33.29 16.70
CA GLN A 56 -7.95 -32.47 16.60
C GLN A 56 -8.26 -31.00 16.26
N ARG A 57 -9.24 -30.75 15.38
CA ARG A 57 -9.69 -29.38 15.08
C ARG A 57 -10.27 -28.72 16.30
N GLU A 58 -11.14 -29.41 17.04
CA GLU A 58 -11.73 -28.88 18.28
C GLU A 58 -10.67 -28.60 19.35
N ILE A 59 -9.67 -29.48 19.52
CA ILE A 59 -8.53 -29.22 20.43
C ILE A 59 -7.75 -27.99 19.97
N ASN A 60 -7.52 -27.83 18.66
CA ASN A 60 -6.81 -26.67 18.13
C ASN A 60 -7.61 -25.38 18.33
N GLU A 61 -8.92 -25.40 18.12
CA GLU A 61 -9.82 -24.26 18.36
C GLU A 61 -9.85 -23.86 19.84
N LEU A 62 -9.80 -24.84 20.76
CA LEU A 62 -9.75 -24.58 22.20
C LEU A 62 -8.36 -24.13 22.68
N ARG A 63 -7.29 -24.52 21.98
CA ARG A 63 -5.90 -24.11 22.23
C ARG A 63 -5.52 -22.80 21.55
N VAL A 64 -6.29 -22.33 20.56
CA VAL A 64 -6.18 -20.97 20.04
C VAL A 64 -6.39 -20.05 21.25
N PRO A 65 -5.38 -19.27 21.66
CA PRO A 65 -5.59 -18.27 22.69
C PRO A 65 -6.79 -17.43 22.26
N GLN A 66 -7.74 -17.15 23.15
CA GLN A 66 -8.75 -16.11 22.89
C GLN A 66 -8.00 -14.94 22.24
N LYS A 67 -8.35 -14.64 20.98
CA LYS A 67 -7.65 -13.66 20.14
C LYS A 67 -7.35 -12.45 21.02
N SER A 68 -6.07 -12.24 21.32
CA SER A 68 -5.70 -11.13 22.19
C SER A 68 -6.25 -9.84 21.60
N GLU A 69 -6.72 -8.91 22.43
CA GLU A 69 -7.16 -7.57 21.99
C GLU A 69 -6.12 -6.91 21.06
N SER A 70 -4.85 -7.29 21.20
CA SER A 70 -3.73 -6.84 20.36
C SER A 70 -3.83 -7.26 18.88
N GLU A 71 -4.41 -8.43 18.56
CA GLU A 71 -4.60 -8.85 17.16
C GLU A 71 -5.79 -8.16 16.50
N SER A 72 -6.88 -7.94 17.26
CA SER A 72 -8.04 -7.19 16.78
C SER A 72 -7.69 -5.72 16.55
N TYR A 73 -6.91 -5.11 17.44
CA TYR A 73 -6.42 -3.74 17.27
C TYR A 73 -5.51 -3.63 16.06
N ARG A 74 -4.57 -4.56 15.85
CA ARG A 74 -3.70 -4.55 14.66
C ARG A 74 -4.49 -4.66 13.37
N GLN A 75 -5.54 -5.49 13.34
CA GLN A 75 -6.42 -5.60 12.18
C GLN A 75 -7.19 -4.29 11.93
N LEU A 76 -7.77 -3.68 12.96
CA LEU A 76 -8.48 -2.40 12.85
C LEU A 76 -7.54 -1.24 12.47
N SER A 77 -6.35 -1.17 13.07
CA SER A 77 -5.33 -0.18 12.77
C SER A 77 -4.87 -0.25 11.31
N ASN A 78 -4.75 -1.45 10.74
CA ASN A 78 -4.44 -1.62 9.32
C ASN A 78 -5.58 -1.10 8.43
N VAL A 79 -6.83 -1.41 8.78
CA VAL A 79 -8.01 -0.91 8.05
C VAL A 79 -8.07 0.62 8.11
N TRP A 80 -7.88 1.22 9.28
CA TRP A 80 -7.86 2.67 9.41
C TRP A 80 -6.73 3.30 8.60
N GLU A 81 -5.53 2.73 8.63
CA GLU A 81 -4.41 3.24 7.83
C GLU A 81 -4.70 3.15 6.32
N GLU A 82 -5.32 2.06 5.88
CA GLU A 82 -5.76 1.88 4.50
C GLU A 82 -6.79 2.93 4.10
N GLU A 83 -7.63 3.40 5.02
CA GLU A 83 -8.73 4.33 4.73
C GLU A 83 -8.38 5.82 4.88
N LEU A 84 -7.24 6.17 5.45
CA LEU A 84 -6.84 7.57 5.65
C LEU A 84 -6.73 8.38 4.35
N HIS A 85 -6.46 7.75 3.21
CA HIS A 85 -6.45 8.43 1.92
C HIS A 85 -7.83 8.94 1.48
N LYS A 86 -8.91 8.48 2.13
CA LYS A 86 -10.28 8.93 1.86
C LYS A 86 -10.62 10.26 2.53
N ILE A 87 -9.84 10.71 3.51
CA ILE A 87 -9.98 12.07 4.04
C ILE A 87 -9.85 13.08 2.89
N ASN A 88 -10.61 14.16 2.98
CA ASN A 88 -10.80 15.03 1.85
C ASN A 88 -9.48 15.75 1.50
N TYR A 89 -9.11 15.66 0.23
CA TYR A 89 -7.98 16.38 -0.35
C TYR A 89 -8.50 17.23 -1.50
N SER A 90 -9.53 18.03 -1.24
CA SER A 90 -10.34 18.73 -2.26
C SER A 90 -9.51 19.46 -3.33
N LYS A 91 -8.44 20.15 -2.95
CA LYS A 91 -7.52 20.79 -3.91
C LYS A 91 -6.74 19.81 -4.77
N VAL A 92 -6.23 18.73 -4.19
CA VAL A 92 -5.56 17.66 -4.93
C VAL A 92 -6.55 16.99 -5.86
N GLU A 93 -7.77 16.70 -5.41
CA GLU A 93 -8.81 16.11 -6.27
C GLU A 93 -9.16 17.00 -7.45
N SER A 94 -9.32 18.31 -7.22
CA SER A 94 -9.55 19.26 -8.30
C SER A 94 -8.41 19.28 -9.32
N ALA A 95 -7.17 19.14 -8.86
CA ALA A 95 -6.00 19.03 -9.73
C ALA A 95 -6.00 17.70 -10.51
N LEU A 96 -6.18 16.57 -9.82
CA LEU A 96 -6.24 15.24 -10.43
C LEU A 96 -7.37 15.11 -11.44
N ASN A 97 -8.57 15.64 -11.15
CA ASN A 97 -9.70 15.68 -12.09
C ASN A 97 -9.32 16.39 -13.39
N THR A 98 -8.58 17.49 -13.28
CA THR A 98 -8.13 18.28 -14.44
C THR A 98 -7.11 17.51 -15.26
N ILE A 99 -6.16 16.85 -14.59
CA ILE A 99 -5.05 16.15 -15.23
C ILE A 99 -5.48 14.79 -15.79
N PHE A 100 -6.35 14.05 -15.10
CA PHE A 100 -6.78 12.71 -15.51
C PHE A 100 -7.84 12.74 -16.60
N LYS A 101 -8.67 13.80 -16.68
CA LYS A 101 -9.68 13.94 -17.74
C LYS A 101 -9.12 13.76 -19.16
N PRO A 102 -8.02 14.43 -19.59
CA PRO A 102 -7.42 14.16 -20.89
C PRO A 102 -6.77 12.76 -20.97
N LEU A 103 -6.17 12.26 -19.89
CA LEU A 103 -5.51 10.95 -19.85
C LEU A 103 -6.49 9.77 -19.96
N LYS A 104 -7.78 9.94 -19.62
CA LYS A 104 -8.80 8.89 -19.80
C LYS A 104 -8.92 8.41 -21.25
N ARG A 105 -8.76 9.33 -22.21
CA ARG A 105 -9.08 9.08 -23.63
C ARG A 105 -7.87 8.75 -24.50
N ARG A 106 -6.66 8.98 -24.02
CA ARG A 106 -5.42 8.90 -24.81
C ARG A 106 -4.27 8.43 -23.93
N GLU A 107 -3.16 8.04 -24.55
CA GLU A 107 -1.87 8.01 -23.85
C GLU A 107 -1.54 9.37 -23.23
N GLY A 108 -0.66 9.34 -22.25
CA GLY A 108 -0.07 10.56 -21.75
C GLY A 108 0.77 10.35 -20.51
N SER A 109 1.23 11.46 -19.97
CA SER A 109 2.12 11.46 -18.83
C SER A 109 1.77 12.52 -17.80
N ALA A 110 2.22 12.29 -16.57
CA ALA A 110 2.14 13.26 -15.49
C ALA A 110 3.31 13.10 -14.51
N LEU A 111 3.93 14.22 -14.12
CA LEU A 111 4.96 14.26 -13.09
C LEU A 111 4.48 15.13 -11.93
N PHE A 112 4.23 14.52 -10.79
CA PHE A 112 3.77 15.19 -9.59
C PHE A 112 4.91 15.45 -8.62
N PHE A 113 4.85 16.58 -7.92
CA PHE A 113 5.79 16.92 -6.86
C PHE A 113 5.04 17.27 -5.57
N ILE A 114 5.40 16.62 -4.47
CA ILE A 114 4.80 16.79 -3.14
C ILE A 114 5.87 17.29 -2.18
N ARG A 115 5.62 18.45 -1.57
CA ARG A 115 6.47 19.03 -0.52
C ARG A 115 6.01 18.61 0.88
N LYS A 116 6.95 18.57 1.82
CA LYS A 116 6.69 18.25 3.25
C LYS A 116 5.86 16.98 3.38
N SER A 117 6.20 15.96 2.58
CA SER A 117 5.38 14.77 2.39
C SER A 117 5.26 13.94 3.66
N GLN A 118 6.18 14.08 4.62
CA GLN A 118 6.06 13.45 5.93
C GLN A 118 4.96 14.14 6.75
N ASP A 119 5.09 15.43 7.02
CA ASP A 119 4.14 16.18 7.87
C ASP A 119 2.74 16.29 7.25
N MET A 120 2.68 16.55 5.94
CA MET A 120 1.44 16.87 5.23
C MET A 120 0.73 15.64 4.66
N GLY A 121 1.11 14.43 5.09
CA GLY A 121 0.39 13.22 4.69
C GLY A 121 0.59 12.83 3.23
N GLY A 122 1.79 13.05 2.70
CA GLY A 122 2.13 12.72 1.32
C GLY A 122 1.98 11.24 0.99
N LYS A 123 2.16 10.33 1.97
CA LYS A 123 1.89 8.90 1.77
C LYS A 123 0.43 8.63 1.40
N TRP A 124 -0.52 9.26 2.11
CA TRP A 124 -1.95 9.12 1.83
C TRP A 124 -2.35 9.84 0.54
N CYS A 125 -1.72 10.96 0.21
CA CYS A 125 -1.90 11.60 -1.10
C CYS A 125 -1.44 10.67 -2.24
N ILE A 126 -0.30 9.99 -2.11
CA ILE A 126 0.18 9.02 -3.11
C ILE A 126 -0.80 7.84 -3.22
N GLN A 127 -1.29 7.32 -2.11
CA GLN A 127 -2.31 6.27 -2.08
C GLN A 127 -3.60 6.72 -2.79
N LYS A 128 -4.04 7.97 -2.56
CA LYS A 128 -5.18 8.57 -3.25
C LYS A 128 -4.94 8.68 -4.76
N ILE A 129 -3.73 9.06 -5.19
CA ILE A 129 -3.35 9.06 -6.61
C ILE A 129 -3.44 7.65 -7.19
N LYS A 130 -2.92 6.63 -6.52
CA LYS A 130 -3.00 5.22 -6.97
C LYS A 130 -4.44 4.76 -7.11
N HIS A 131 -5.27 5.01 -6.09
CA HIS A 131 -6.68 4.66 -6.11
C HIS A 131 -7.38 5.34 -7.30
N ARG A 132 -7.13 6.64 -7.51
CA ARG A 132 -7.69 7.38 -8.64
C ARG A 132 -7.19 6.84 -9.97
N ILE A 133 -5.92 6.46 -10.10
CA ILE A 133 -5.41 5.83 -11.32
C ILE A 133 -6.17 4.52 -11.61
N GLN A 134 -6.31 3.66 -10.60
CA GLN A 134 -7.00 2.38 -10.75
C GLN A 134 -8.48 2.57 -11.10
N SER A 135 -9.17 3.52 -10.47
CA SER A 135 -10.59 3.76 -10.69
C SER A 135 -10.87 4.50 -12.01
N ASP A 136 -10.05 5.48 -12.38
CA ASP A 136 -10.32 6.37 -13.51
C ASP A 136 -9.66 5.92 -14.81
N LEU A 137 -8.52 5.23 -14.73
CA LEU A 137 -7.65 4.96 -15.88
C LEU A 137 -7.48 3.44 -16.16
N GLY A 138 -7.80 2.58 -15.19
CA GLY A 138 -7.83 1.13 -15.32
C GLY A 138 -6.90 0.38 -14.37
N SER A 139 -7.03 -0.94 -14.32
CA SER A 139 -6.33 -1.83 -13.36
C SER A 139 -4.86 -2.13 -13.69
N GLY A 140 -4.35 -1.70 -14.85
CA GLY A 140 -2.97 -1.96 -15.32
C GLY A 140 -1.86 -1.21 -14.58
N LEU A 141 -2.08 -0.79 -13.33
CA LEU A 141 -1.12 -0.02 -12.54
C LEU A 141 0.05 -0.90 -12.09
N VAL A 142 1.26 -0.52 -12.50
CA VAL A 142 2.51 -1.15 -12.06
C VAL A 142 3.34 -0.10 -11.30
N PRO A 143 3.22 -0.04 -9.97
CA PRO A 143 3.98 0.90 -9.16
C PRO A 143 5.43 0.43 -8.98
N ARG A 144 6.34 1.40 -9.02
CA ARG A 144 7.77 1.25 -8.75
C ARG A 144 8.16 2.31 -7.76
N SER A 145 8.58 1.91 -6.57
CA SER A 145 8.97 2.83 -5.51
C SER A 145 10.47 2.81 -5.27
N ILE A 146 11.04 4.00 -5.11
CA ILE A 146 12.44 4.28 -4.83
C ILE A 146 12.48 5.18 -3.60
N GLY A 147 13.17 4.75 -2.55
CA GLY A 147 13.33 5.51 -1.32
C GLY A 147 14.77 5.87 -1.06
N PHE A 148 14.98 7.07 -0.51
CA PHE A 148 16.25 7.53 0.03
C PHE A 148 16.11 7.80 1.52
N SER A 149 17.00 7.19 2.31
CA SER A 149 17.09 7.40 3.76
C SER A 149 17.56 8.82 4.09
N SER A 150 17.43 9.24 5.35
CA SER A 150 17.86 10.57 5.81
C SER A 150 19.36 10.86 5.62
N PHE A 151 20.20 9.82 5.63
CA PHE A 151 21.64 9.90 5.42
C PHE A 151 22.05 9.75 3.95
N GLN A 152 21.12 9.46 3.04
CA GLN A 152 21.38 9.32 1.61
C GLN A 152 21.00 10.61 0.90
N ASN A 153 21.91 11.13 0.08
CA ASN A 153 21.54 12.19 -0.87
C ASN A 153 20.90 11.53 -2.09
N ALA A 154 19.82 12.12 -2.57
CA ALA A 154 19.23 11.69 -3.83
C ALA A 154 19.99 12.31 -4.98
N ASP A 155 20.80 11.51 -5.64
CA ASP A 155 21.49 11.89 -6.86
C ASP A 155 21.02 11.03 -8.03
N ALA A 156 21.46 11.43 -9.22
CA ALA A 156 21.09 10.78 -10.46
C ALA A 156 21.49 9.30 -10.47
N MET A 157 22.73 9.00 -10.07
CA MET A 157 23.25 7.63 -10.03
C MET A 157 22.51 6.77 -9.02
N GLY A 158 22.16 7.29 -7.84
CA GLY A 158 21.40 6.57 -6.83
C GLY A 158 19.99 6.20 -7.29
N VAL A 159 19.33 7.04 -8.10
CA VAL A 159 18.06 6.67 -8.74
C VAL A 159 18.28 5.59 -9.78
N LEU A 160 19.28 5.76 -10.66
CA LEU A 160 19.55 4.81 -11.73
C LEU A 160 19.96 3.43 -11.20
N SER A 161 20.80 3.34 -10.18
CA SER A 161 21.22 2.06 -9.58
C SER A 161 20.02 1.29 -9.01
N ARG A 162 19.13 1.98 -8.28
CA ARG A 162 17.91 1.34 -7.74
C ARG A 162 16.94 0.91 -8.84
N LEU A 163 16.86 1.66 -9.93
CA LEU A 163 16.10 1.24 -11.13
C LEU A 163 16.76 0.03 -11.79
N ALA A 164 18.08 0.03 -11.95
CA ALA A 164 18.84 -1.04 -12.58
C ALA A 164 18.67 -2.37 -11.84
N GLU A 165 18.77 -2.36 -10.50
CA GLU A 165 18.51 -3.52 -9.64
C GLU A 165 17.12 -4.11 -9.91
N ARG A 166 16.11 -3.24 -10.06
CA ARG A 166 14.73 -3.67 -10.26
C ARG A 166 14.44 -4.19 -11.66
N TYR A 167 15.19 -3.74 -12.66
CA TYR A 167 15.04 -4.16 -14.06
C TYR A 167 16.05 -5.23 -14.50
N ILE A 168 16.93 -5.65 -13.59
CA ILE A 168 18.02 -6.61 -13.82
C ILE A 168 18.85 -6.14 -15.02
N ILE A 169 19.33 -4.90 -14.95
CA ILE A 169 20.18 -4.30 -15.97
C ILE A 169 21.60 -4.28 -15.43
N ASP A 170 22.53 -4.88 -16.16
CA ASP A 170 23.95 -4.70 -15.91
C ASP A 170 24.33 -3.26 -16.23
N MET A 171 24.58 -2.49 -15.17
CA MET A 171 25.03 -1.12 -15.33
C MET A 171 26.45 -1.13 -15.89
N PRO A 172 26.75 -0.32 -16.91
CA PRO A 172 28.12 -0.14 -17.38
C PRO A 172 29.01 0.20 -16.19
N VAL A 173 30.10 -0.57 -16.01
CA VAL A 173 31.02 -0.45 -14.87
C VAL A 173 31.73 0.92 -14.84
N GLU A 174 31.73 1.62 -15.97
CA GLU A 174 32.28 2.96 -16.08
C GLU A 174 31.46 3.98 -15.28
N GLN A 175 31.98 4.34 -14.10
CA GLN A 175 31.38 5.23 -13.10
C GLN A 175 30.99 6.63 -13.61
N ASN A 176 31.34 7.00 -14.85
CA ASN A 176 31.09 8.31 -15.44
C ASN A 176 30.07 8.33 -16.58
N ASN A 177 29.49 7.20 -17.00
CA ASN A 177 28.55 7.18 -18.13
C ASN A 177 27.08 7.41 -17.71
N LEU A 178 26.81 8.49 -16.98
CA LEU A 178 25.46 8.82 -16.49
C LEU A 178 24.42 8.82 -17.64
N LYS A 179 24.79 9.38 -18.80
CA LYS A 179 23.92 9.48 -19.97
C LYS A 179 23.60 8.11 -20.56
N GLY A 180 24.61 7.25 -20.74
CA GLY A 180 24.42 5.88 -21.26
C GLY A 180 23.56 5.04 -20.31
N CYS A 181 23.83 5.11 -19.01
CA CYS A 181 23.00 4.47 -17.98
C CYS A 181 21.55 4.95 -18.04
N THR A 182 21.34 6.26 -18.12
CA THR A 182 19.99 6.86 -18.23
C THR A 182 19.25 6.32 -19.46
N GLN A 183 19.90 6.28 -20.62
CA GLN A 183 19.31 5.76 -21.85
C GLN A 183 18.99 4.26 -21.77
N ALA A 184 19.87 3.47 -21.15
CA ALA A 184 19.65 2.03 -20.95
C ALA A 184 18.42 1.75 -20.06
N ILE A 185 18.29 2.48 -18.94
CA ILE A 185 17.11 2.39 -18.07
C ILE A 185 15.85 2.79 -18.83
N ILE A 186 15.86 3.93 -19.53
CA ILE A 186 14.70 4.41 -20.30
C ILE A 186 14.27 3.35 -21.31
N LYS A 187 15.21 2.84 -22.10
CA LYS A 187 14.94 1.79 -23.09
C LYS A 187 14.30 0.58 -22.42
N ARG A 188 14.85 0.11 -21.30
CA ARG A 188 14.31 -1.06 -20.60
C ARG A 188 12.92 -0.82 -20.03
N ILE A 189 12.64 0.38 -19.48
CA ILE A 189 11.30 0.76 -19.06
C ILE A 189 10.36 0.65 -20.26
N ILE A 190 10.69 1.29 -21.38
CA ILE A 190 9.87 1.28 -22.61
C ILE A 190 9.62 -0.13 -23.14
N ASP A 191 10.66 -0.96 -23.23
CA ASP A 191 10.55 -2.33 -23.73
C ASP A 191 9.63 -3.17 -22.83
N SER A 192 9.62 -2.90 -21.52
CA SER A 192 8.77 -3.59 -20.53
C SER A 192 7.30 -3.17 -20.51
N LEU A 193 6.93 -2.09 -21.20
CA LEU A 193 5.55 -1.61 -21.18
C LEU A 193 4.62 -2.50 -22.01
N GLU A 194 3.40 -2.71 -21.56
CA GLU A 194 2.36 -3.44 -22.28
C GLU A 194 1.14 -2.55 -22.59
N SER A 195 0.29 -3.00 -23.51
CA SER A 195 -0.94 -2.26 -23.86
C SER A 195 -1.84 -2.12 -22.62
N GLY A 196 -2.35 -0.91 -22.38
CA GLY A 196 -3.20 -0.59 -21.23
C GLY A 196 -2.45 -0.44 -19.90
N GLN A 197 -1.12 -0.57 -19.88
CA GLN A 197 -0.34 -0.44 -18.66
C GLN A 197 -0.18 1.01 -18.21
N ILE A 198 -0.19 1.21 -16.91
CA ILE A 198 0.07 2.48 -16.24
C ILE A 198 1.32 2.31 -15.39
N PHE A 199 2.43 2.87 -15.87
CA PHE A 199 3.69 2.88 -15.13
C PHE A 199 3.67 4.03 -14.13
N LEU A 200 3.85 3.73 -12.83
CA LEU A 200 3.94 4.73 -11.79
C LEU A 200 5.30 4.65 -11.08
N LEU A 201 6.11 5.69 -11.20
CA LEU A 201 7.39 5.82 -10.50
C LEU A 201 7.25 6.74 -9.29
N GLU A 202 7.38 6.17 -8.09
CA GLU A 202 7.39 6.90 -6.83
C GLU A 202 8.83 7.08 -6.35
N ILE A 203 9.24 8.32 -6.12
CA ILE A 203 10.56 8.63 -5.56
C ILE A 203 10.36 9.40 -4.26
N GLN A 204 10.74 8.79 -3.15
CA GLN A 204 10.72 9.38 -1.82
C GLN A 204 12.10 9.94 -1.48
N LEU A 205 12.13 11.25 -1.26
CA LEU A 205 13.34 12.03 -1.02
C LEU A 205 13.30 12.56 0.41
N TYR A 206 14.39 12.43 1.16
CA TYR A 206 14.42 13.02 2.50
C TYR A 206 14.52 14.56 2.42
N ARG A 207 15.41 15.07 1.59
CA ARG A 207 15.65 16.51 1.37
C ARG A 207 16.08 16.77 -0.07
N LEU A 208 15.88 18.00 -0.54
CA LEU A 208 16.46 18.50 -1.79
C LEU A 208 17.43 19.63 -1.46
N GLN A 209 18.65 19.56 -1.98
CA GLN A 209 19.60 20.65 -1.78
C GLN A 209 19.31 21.81 -2.77
N PRO A 210 19.51 23.08 -2.37
CA PRO A 210 19.28 24.24 -3.24
C PRO A 210 20.08 24.22 -4.54
N HIS A 211 21.30 23.69 -4.50
CA HIS A 211 22.21 23.58 -5.64
C HIS A 211 22.16 22.20 -6.30
N ASP A 212 21.17 21.38 -5.95
CA ASP A 212 21.09 20.03 -6.47
C ASP A 212 20.67 20.04 -7.93
N SER A 213 21.54 19.55 -8.81
CA SER A 213 21.21 19.30 -10.21
C SER A 213 20.25 18.13 -10.37
N PHE A 214 19.91 17.41 -9.31
CA PHE A 214 19.03 16.23 -9.35
C PHE A 214 17.70 16.51 -10.04
N LEU A 215 16.95 17.55 -9.66
CA LEU A 215 15.64 17.81 -10.28
C LEU A 215 15.77 18.18 -11.76
N LYS A 216 16.81 18.97 -12.09
CA LYS A 216 17.09 19.35 -13.47
C LYS A 216 17.42 18.11 -14.30
N TRP A 217 18.28 17.23 -13.80
CA TRP A 217 18.60 15.95 -14.43
C TRP A 217 17.37 15.06 -14.55
N PHE A 218 16.61 14.88 -13.46
CA PHE A 218 15.46 14.00 -13.43
C PHE A 218 14.40 14.44 -14.45
N VAL A 219 14.15 15.75 -14.57
CA VAL A 219 13.19 16.27 -15.55
C VAL A 219 13.76 16.21 -16.96
N ASN A 220 14.94 16.80 -17.20
CA ASN A 220 15.43 17.05 -18.56
C ASN A 220 16.14 15.85 -19.19
N ASP A 221 16.88 15.08 -18.40
CA ASP A 221 17.72 13.98 -18.89
C ASP A 221 17.05 12.61 -18.72
N PHE A 222 16.14 12.46 -17.75
CA PHE A 222 15.43 11.20 -17.51
C PHE A 222 13.96 11.23 -17.95
N TRP A 223 13.13 12.08 -17.35
CA TRP A 223 11.67 12.06 -17.51
C TRP A 223 11.20 12.54 -18.88
N MET A 224 11.71 13.69 -19.33
CA MET A 224 11.37 14.24 -20.65
C MET A 224 11.73 13.26 -21.78
N PRO A 225 12.95 12.68 -21.83
CA PRO A 225 13.29 11.70 -22.84
C PRO A 225 12.43 10.45 -22.75
N LEU A 226 12.11 9.96 -21.55
CA LEU A 226 11.20 8.82 -21.35
C LEU A 226 9.81 9.11 -21.94
N VAL A 227 9.22 10.25 -21.60
CA VAL A 227 7.90 10.67 -22.10
C VAL A 227 7.90 10.91 -23.61
N SER A 228 9.00 11.42 -24.17
CA SER A 228 9.08 11.66 -25.63
C SER A 228 9.01 10.38 -26.47
N GLN A 229 9.24 9.20 -25.88
CA GLN A 229 9.07 7.93 -26.56
C GLN A 229 7.61 7.49 -26.67
N LEU A 230 6.69 8.08 -25.88
CA LEU A 230 5.29 7.66 -25.84
C LEU A 230 4.61 7.61 -27.20
N PRO A 231 4.70 8.63 -28.08
CA PRO A 231 4.05 8.59 -29.38
C PRO A 231 4.50 7.40 -30.24
N ALA A 232 5.80 7.06 -30.20
CA ALA A 232 6.34 5.94 -30.96
C ALA A 232 5.82 4.61 -30.41
N ILE A 233 5.80 4.44 -29.09
CA ILE A 233 5.33 3.22 -28.44
C ILE A 233 3.82 3.05 -28.60
N SER A 234 3.08 4.15 -28.50
CA SER A 234 1.63 4.18 -28.65
C SER A 234 1.14 3.72 -30.02
N SER A 235 1.97 3.83 -31.06
CA SER A 235 1.68 3.25 -32.36
C SER A 235 1.61 1.72 -32.35
N GLN A 236 2.33 1.08 -31.42
CA GLN A 236 2.43 -0.38 -31.27
C GLN A 236 1.60 -0.91 -30.10
N LYS A 237 1.50 -0.15 -29.00
CA LYS A 237 0.90 -0.55 -27.74
C LYS A 237 -0.06 0.55 -27.25
N ARG A 238 -1.36 0.26 -27.26
CA ARG A 238 -2.39 1.28 -26.99
C ARG A 238 -2.50 1.60 -25.50
N ASN A 239 -2.96 2.81 -25.17
CA ASN A 239 -3.38 3.22 -23.82
C ASN A 239 -2.28 3.16 -22.74
N ILE A 240 -1.01 3.30 -23.13
CA ILE A 240 0.11 3.41 -22.18
C ILE A 240 0.08 4.77 -21.49
N ARG A 241 0.33 4.77 -20.18
CA ARG A 241 0.44 6.01 -19.40
C ARG A 241 1.65 5.95 -18.50
N LEU A 242 2.39 7.05 -18.44
CA LEU A 242 3.58 7.18 -17.58
C LEU A 242 3.30 8.22 -16.50
N MET A 243 3.43 7.83 -15.24
CA MET A 243 3.27 8.74 -14.13
C MET A 243 4.47 8.66 -13.21
N ALA A 244 4.82 9.80 -12.61
CA ALA A 244 5.84 9.86 -11.59
C ALA A 244 5.38 10.76 -10.44
N VAL A 245 5.76 10.41 -9.21
CA VAL A 245 5.53 11.22 -8.02
C VAL A 245 6.86 11.37 -7.28
N LEU A 246 7.32 12.62 -7.15
CA LEU A 246 8.46 12.99 -6.32
C LEU A 246 7.93 13.53 -4.99
N ALA A 247 8.24 12.86 -3.88
CA ALA A 247 7.76 13.25 -2.56
C ALA A 247 8.94 13.59 -1.64
N VAL A 248 9.04 14.84 -1.21
CA VAL A 248 10.12 15.33 -0.33
C VAL A 248 9.61 15.38 1.11
N GLN A 249 10.21 14.58 1.99
CA GLN A 249 9.80 14.40 3.39
C GLN A 249 10.06 15.66 4.23
N GLY A 250 11.30 16.16 4.21
CA GLY A 250 11.80 17.22 5.08
C GLY A 250 11.39 18.66 4.71
N GLY A 251 11.59 19.56 5.68
CA GLY A 251 11.18 20.97 5.65
C GLY A 251 12.00 21.89 4.73
N THR A 252 11.28 22.87 4.15
CA THR A 252 11.71 23.93 3.22
C THR A 252 12.52 23.47 2.01
N VAL A 253 11.81 23.17 0.92
CA VAL A 253 12.40 23.25 -0.43
C VAL A 253 12.80 24.71 -0.65
N SER A 254 14.08 24.97 -0.87
CA SER A 254 14.57 26.35 -1.01
C SER A 254 13.90 27.07 -2.18
N LYS A 255 13.74 28.39 -2.05
CA LYS A 255 13.29 29.26 -3.14
C LYS A 255 14.34 29.18 -4.26
N GLY A 256 14.05 28.39 -5.30
CA GLY A 256 14.97 28.16 -6.42
C GLY A 256 15.06 26.70 -6.88
N CYS A 257 14.76 25.71 -6.03
CA CYS A 257 14.79 24.29 -6.44
C CYS A 257 13.76 23.96 -7.53
N LEU A 258 12.61 24.63 -7.52
CA LEU A 258 11.57 24.50 -8.55
C LEU A 258 11.59 25.75 -9.42
N SER A 259 12.46 25.76 -10.43
CA SER A 259 12.49 26.81 -11.43
C SER A 259 11.29 26.69 -12.37
N SER A 260 10.84 27.82 -12.93
CA SER A 260 9.63 27.88 -13.76
C SER A 260 9.74 27.10 -15.07
N ASP A 261 10.96 26.83 -15.54
CA ASP A 261 11.24 26.00 -16.71
C ASP A 261 10.98 24.52 -16.44
N LEU A 262 11.19 24.03 -15.22
CA LEU A 262 10.93 22.64 -14.83
C LEU A 262 9.46 22.37 -14.48
N CYS A 263 8.70 23.42 -14.19
CA CYS A 263 7.33 23.31 -13.69
C CYS A 263 6.28 23.64 -14.77
N CYS A 264 5.08 23.11 -14.58
CA CYS A 264 3.87 23.54 -15.27
C CYS A 264 2.80 23.96 -14.26
N ASN A 265 1.72 24.57 -14.74
CA ASN A 265 0.59 24.99 -13.91
C ASN A 265 -0.71 24.35 -14.39
N LYS A 266 -1.79 24.53 -13.62
CA LYS A 266 -3.09 23.88 -13.91
C LYS A 266 -3.70 24.30 -15.25
N LYS A 267 -3.47 25.54 -15.68
CA LYS A 267 -4.01 26.06 -16.96
C LYS A 267 -3.24 25.51 -18.16
N ASN A 268 -1.93 25.39 -18.02
CA ASN A 268 -1.01 24.95 -19.07
C ASN A 268 -0.29 23.67 -18.62
N PHE A 269 -1.07 22.63 -18.31
CA PHE A 269 -0.51 21.35 -17.86
C PHE A 269 0.36 20.74 -18.97
N ASN A 270 1.55 20.27 -18.58
CA ASN A 270 2.47 19.57 -19.46
C ASN A 270 2.99 18.33 -18.73
N GLY A 271 2.66 17.14 -19.26
CA GLY A 271 3.01 15.85 -18.67
C GLY A 271 4.52 15.59 -18.56
N SER A 272 5.34 16.31 -19.33
CA SER A 272 6.80 16.24 -19.27
C SER A 272 7.42 17.17 -18.22
N LYS A 273 6.61 17.97 -17.51
CA LYS A 273 7.07 18.93 -16.49
C LYS A 273 6.45 18.65 -15.13
N ILE A 274 7.08 19.18 -14.08
CA ILE A 274 6.62 19.05 -12.70
C ILE A 274 5.31 19.81 -12.50
N PHE A 275 4.30 19.12 -12.00
CA PHE A 275 3.09 19.70 -11.43
C PHE A 275 3.14 19.59 -9.90
N GLU A 276 3.23 20.72 -9.21
CA GLU A 276 3.25 20.73 -7.75
C GLU A 276 1.85 20.45 -7.17
N LEU A 277 1.74 19.40 -6.36
CA LEU A 277 0.55 19.09 -5.57
C LEU A 277 0.69 19.75 -4.20
N THR A 278 -0.01 20.87 -4.02
CA THR A 278 -0.05 21.55 -2.73
C THR A 278 -0.98 20.82 -1.77
N LEU A 279 -0.40 20.19 -0.76
CA LEU A 279 -1.14 19.57 0.34
C LEU A 279 -1.56 20.64 1.35
N GLN A 280 -2.72 20.42 1.97
CA GLN A 280 -3.28 21.31 2.98
C GLN A 280 -3.41 20.59 4.31
N ARG A 281 -3.55 21.38 5.37
CA ARG A 281 -4.01 20.88 6.66
C ARG A 281 -5.43 20.35 6.48
N TRP A 282 -5.73 19.25 7.15
CA TRP A 282 -7.09 18.74 7.24
C TRP A 282 -7.88 19.64 8.17
N THR A 283 -9.09 19.95 7.75
CA THR A 283 -10.05 20.72 8.53
C THR A 283 -10.79 19.78 9.49
N GLU A 284 -11.32 20.33 10.58
CA GLU A 284 -12.15 19.58 11.52
C GLU A 284 -13.32 18.83 10.83
N PRO A 285 -14.12 19.45 9.93
CA PRO A 285 -15.17 18.71 9.22
C PRO A 285 -14.63 17.51 8.44
N GLU A 286 -13.48 17.63 7.78
CA GLU A 286 -12.90 16.51 7.04
C GLU A 286 -12.45 15.35 7.95
N ILE A 287 -12.00 15.66 9.17
CA ILE A 287 -11.65 14.66 10.18
C ILE A 287 -12.92 14.00 10.72
N CYS A 288 -13.95 14.79 10.99
CA CYS A 288 -15.25 14.33 11.47
C CYS A 288 -15.92 13.39 10.46
N ASP A 289 -16.02 13.80 9.19
CA ASP A 289 -16.53 12.98 8.10
C ASP A 289 -15.79 11.63 8.03
N TRP A 290 -14.46 11.65 8.15
CA TRP A 290 -13.67 10.43 8.12
C TRP A 290 -13.98 9.51 9.32
N LEU A 291 -14.16 10.07 10.51
CA LEU A 291 -14.56 9.31 11.70
C LEU A 291 -15.94 8.67 11.51
N PHE A 292 -16.91 9.37 10.95
CA PHE A 292 -18.24 8.80 10.71
C PHE A 292 -18.20 7.65 9.67
N ASP A 293 -17.49 7.86 8.57
CA ASP A 293 -17.57 6.98 7.40
C ASP A 293 -16.60 5.79 7.46
N PHE A 294 -15.44 5.94 8.11
CA PHE A 294 -14.33 4.98 7.96
C PHE A 294 -13.74 4.46 9.27
N SER A 295 -14.00 5.09 10.42
CA SER A 295 -13.44 4.61 11.70
C SER A 295 -14.10 3.34 12.22
N GLY A 296 -15.34 3.07 11.82
CA GLY A 296 -16.17 1.99 12.38
C GLY A 296 -16.71 2.28 13.79
N LEU A 297 -16.50 3.48 14.35
CA LEU A 297 -17.02 3.89 15.66
C LEU A 297 -18.55 4.04 15.71
N THR A 298 -19.19 4.13 14.54
CA THR A 298 -20.64 4.18 14.38
C THR A 298 -21.28 2.77 14.34
N ALA A 299 -20.46 1.72 14.19
CA ALA A 299 -20.94 0.34 14.06
C ALA A 299 -21.48 -0.22 15.40
N GLN A 300 -22.45 -1.13 15.31
CA GLN A 300 -23.32 -1.60 16.40
C GLN A 300 -22.62 -2.12 17.67
N VAL A 301 -21.32 -2.42 17.63
CA VAL A 301 -20.57 -3.02 18.74
C VAL A 301 -19.96 -1.97 19.69
N LYS A 302 -19.69 -0.74 19.22
CA LYS A 302 -19.02 0.32 19.99
C LYS A 302 -19.53 1.71 19.61
N ARG A 303 -20.86 1.91 19.69
CA ARG A 303 -21.52 3.17 19.31
C ARG A 303 -21.09 4.32 20.23
N LEU A 304 -20.11 5.09 19.77
CA LEU A 304 -20.09 6.50 20.14
C LEU A 304 -21.31 7.17 19.50
N ASN A 305 -21.91 8.11 20.22
CA ASN A 305 -22.94 8.96 19.63
C ASN A 305 -22.30 10.06 18.76
N ASP A 306 -23.12 10.74 17.96
CA ASP A 306 -22.66 11.75 17.01
C ASP A 306 -21.89 12.88 17.73
N ASP A 307 -22.41 13.37 18.87
CA ASP A 307 -21.76 14.40 19.70
C ASP A 307 -20.34 14.00 20.16
N GLN A 308 -20.14 12.72 20.53
CA GLN A 308 -18.84 12.20 20.94
C GLN A 308 -17.84 12.15 19.78
N ILE A 309 -18.31 11.81 18.58
CA ILE A 309 -17.48 11.77 17.37
C ILE A 309 -17.10 13.20 16.95
N GLU A 310 -18.05 14.13 16.99
CA GLU A 310 -17.82 15.56 16.72
C GLU A 310 -16.81 16.15 17.72
N GLN A 311 -17.01 15.92 19.02
CA GLN A 311 -16.09 16.37 20.05
C GLN A 311 -14.69 15.75 19.91
N MET A 312 -14.60 14.48 19.48
CA MET A 312 -13.32 13.85 19.17
C MET A 312 -12.62 14.55 18.00
N ALA A 313 -13.34 14.85 16.92
CA ALA A 313 -12.79 15.54 15.75
C ALA A 313 -12.29 16.96 16.12
N GLU A 314 -13.08 17.71 16.90
CA GLU A 314 -12.73 19.05 17.40
C GLU A 314 -11.43 19.00 18.22
N ASN A 315 -11.36 18.09 19.20
CA ASN A 315 -10.19 17.94 20.06
C ASN A 315 -8.93 17.57 19.26
N ILE A 316 -9.04 16.61 18.35
CA ILE A 316 -7.94 16.20 17.48
C ILE A 316 -7.47 17.39 16.63
N HIS A 317 -8.39 18.10 15.98
CA HIS A 317 -8.06 19.24 15.15
C HIS A 317 -7.40 20.37 15.97
N TYR A 318 -7.93 20.66 17.16
CA TYR A 318 -7.41 21.67 18.07
C TYR A 318 -5.95 21.38 18.48
N VAL A 319 -5.65 20.16 18.94
CA VAL A 319 -4.31 19.77 19.41
C VAL A 319 -3.29 19.70 18.27
N THR A 320 -3.73 19.24 17.09
CA THR A 320 -2.83 18.97 15.96
C THR A 320 -2.69 20.15 15.00
N GLY A 321 -3.61 21.11 15.07
CA GLY A 321 -3.74 22.21 14.12
C GLY A 321 -4.02 21.72 12.69
N GLY A 322 -4.64 20.54 12.54
CA GLY A 322 -4.97 19.92 11.26
C GLY A 322 -3.77 19.39 10.47
N ILE A 323 -2.57 19.28 11.06
CA ILE A 323 -1.41 18.74 10.34
C ILE A 323 -1.60 17.24 10.14
N PRO A 324 -1.70 16.72 8.90
CA PRO A 324 -2.10 15.34 8.61
C PRO A 324 -1.36 14.26 9.42
N ASN A 325 -0.03 14.33 9.50
CA ASN A 325 0.71 13.31 10.26
C ASN A 325 0.44 13.38 11.77
N LYS A 326 0.20 14.57 12.32
CA LYS A 326 -0.19 14.74 13.73
C LYS A 326 -1.61 14.25 13.97
N VAL A 327 -2.54 14.59 13.06
CA VAL A 327 -3.92 14.11 13.08
C VAL A 327 -3.94 12.58 13.08
N TYR A 328 -3.15 11.94 12.22
CA TYR A 328 -3.03 10.48 12.21
C TYR A 328 -2.60 9.90 13.56
N HIS A 329 -1.52 10.42 14.16
CA HIS A 329 -1.06 9.90 15.44
C HIS A 329 -2.11 10.09 16.54
N GLU A 330 -2.79 11.23 16.56
CA GLU A 330 -3.85 11.49 17.55
C GLU A 330 -5.10 10.65 17.29
N LEU A 331 -5.49 10.44 16.04
CA LEU A 331 -6.57 9.52 15.65
C LEU A 331 -6.26 8.10 16.12
N MET A 332 -5.07 7.57 15.82
CA MET A 332 -4.69 6.22 16.27
C MET A 332 -4.69 6.13 17.80
N ASN A 333 -4.20 7.16 18.48
CA ASN A 333 -4.21 7.23 19.93
C ASN A 333 -5.64 7.21 20.50
N ALA A 334 -6.52 8.10 20.03
CA ALA A 334 -7.90 8.20 20.46
C ALA A 334 -8.66 6.89 20.19
N MET A 335 -8.50 6.31 19.01
CA MET A 335 -9.17 5.07 18.64
C MET A 335 -8.64 3.86 19.41
N THR A 336 -7.38 3.85 19.83
CA THR A 336 -6.85 2.82 20.75
C THR A 336 -7.64 2.84 22.07
N HIS A 337 -7.84 4.02 22.65
CA HIS A 337 -8.57 4.18 23.91
C HIS A 337 -10.06 3.84 23.79
N CYS A 338 -10.66 4.02 22.61
CA CYS A 338 -12.04 3.59 22.35
C CYS A 338 -12.16 2.09 22.04
N THR A 339 -11.04 1.43 21.70
CA THR A 339 -11.04 0.01 21.30
C THR A 339 -10.49 -0.96 22.35
N SER A 340 -9.72 -0.49 23.32
CA SER A 340 -9.53 -1.11 24.64
C SER A 340 -10.81 -1.01 25.46
#